data_AF-A0A6V6Z585-F1
#
_entry.id   AF-A0A6V6Z585-F1
#
_cell.length_a   1.000
_cell.length_b   1.000
_cell.length_c   1.000
_cell.angle_alpha   90.00
_cell.angle_beta   90.00
_cell.angle_gamma   90.00
#
_symmetry.space_group_name_H-M   'P 1'
#
loop_
_entity.id
_entity.type
_entity.pdbx_description
1 polymer ?
#
loop_
_entity_poly.entity_id
_entity_poly.type
_entity_poly.pdbx_seq_one_letter_code
_entity_poly.pdbx_strand_id
1 'polypeptide(L)'
;MVKNINPVVSTTSNSNPSNFIAFNNQIYFTATTGTTLNGSELWKTDGTELGTVMVKDINPGTANGNPQNFTIINPTTMLFTASGIDPSNKDNDGGNELWTTDGTNVSNVVDYTGTLNTIVWIENLNGTAVLAQTVDQGRELYTSDGTKANTKIIKNINPLTASGVSGTSYIKNGNTIYFQGNDGTTGASL
;
A
#
# COMPACT_ATOMS: atom_id res chain seq x y z
N MET A 1 -23.01 -11.71 10.95
CA MET A 1 -22.72 -10.46 11.68
C MET A 1 -21.21 -10.40 11.87
N VAL A 2 -20.57 -9.27 11.57
CA VAL A 2 -19.10 -9.09 11.63
C VAL A 2 -18.65 -9.11 13.11
N LYS A 3 -17.51 -9.76 13.40
CA LYS A 3 -16.96 -9.85 14.77
C LYS A 3 -16.65 -8.48 15.36
N ASN A 4 -16.94 -8.29 16.65
CA ASN A 4 -16.29 -7.24 17.42
C ASN A 4 -14.81 -7.62 17.63
N ILE A 5 -13.91 -6.95 16.92
CA ILE A 5 -12.47 -7.21 16.98
C ILE A 5 -11.75 -6.45 18.10
N ASN A 6 -12.48 -5.65 18.90
CA ASN A 6 -11.94 -5.11 20.15
C ASN A 6 -12.20 -6.09 21.31
N PRO A 7 -11.17 -6.79 21.82
CA PRO A 7 -11.32 -7.75 22.91
C PRO A 7 -11.46 -7.08 24.28
N VAL A 8 -11.24 -5.76 24.40
CA VAL A 8 -11.29 -5.04 25.66
C VAL A 8 -12.58 -4.23 25.74
N VAL A 9 -13.40 -4.52 26.75
CA VAL A 9 -14.52 -3.66 27.19
C VAL A 9 -13.94 -2.43 27.90
N SER A 10 -13.11 -1.67 27.19
CA SER A 10 -12.65 -0.35 27.60
C SER A 10 -13.46 0.66 26.80
N THR A 11 -14.08 1.60 27.49
CA THR A 11 -14.93 2.65 26.89
C THR A 11 -14.14 3.64 26.03
N THR A 12 -12.87 3.39 25.73
CA THR A 12 -11.99 4.29 24.97
C THR A 12 -11.28 3.64 23.78
N SER A 13 -11.41 2.33 23.56
CA SER A 13 -10.71 1.62 22.48
C SER A 13 -11.69 1.31 21.33
N ASN A 14 -11.44 1.85 20.15
CA ASN A 14 -12.24 1.57 18.94
C ASN A 14 -11.39 0.80 17.93
N SER A 15 -12.02 -0.09 17.15
CA SER A 15 -11.34 -0.88 16.13
C SER A 15 -11.03 -0.10 14.84
N ASN A 16 -11.66 1.06 14.66
CA ASN A 16 -11.46 2.01 13.56
C ASN A 16 -11.31 1.36 12.17
N PRO A 17 -12.27 0.52 11.74
CA PRO A 17 -12.18 -0.11 10.42
C PRO A 17 -12.25 0.96 9.32
N SER A 18 -11.34 0.89 8.37
CA SER A 18 -11.18 1.84 7.27
C SER A 18 -10.66 1.13 6.01
N ASN A 19 -10.67 1.83 4.87
CA ASN A 19 -10.13 1.34 3.59
C ASN A 19 -10.71 -0.03 3.18
N PHE A 20 -11.93 -0.08 2.66
CA PHE A 20 -12.59 -1.35 2.32
C PHE A 20 -12.44 -1.73 0.85
N ILE A 21 -12.20 -3.01 0.58
CA ILE A 21 -12.22 -3.58 -0.77
C ILE A 21 -12.78 -5.00 -0.78
N ALA A 22 -13.54 -5.36 -1.80
CA ALA A 22 -14.02 -6.72 -2.00
C ALA A 22 -13.04 -7.51 -2.89
N PHE A 23 -12.48 -8.60 -2.39
CA PHE A 23 -11.53 -9.46 -3.09
C PHE A 23 -11.72 -10.93 -2.66
N ASN A 24 -11.73 -11.88 -3.59
CA ASN A 24 -11.93 -13.31 -3.32
C ASN A 24 -13.13 -13.61 -2.39
N ASN A 25 -14.28 -13.02 -2.70
CA ASN A 25 -15.55 -13.13 -1.94
C ASN A 25 -15.44 -12.73 -0.46
N GLN A 26 -14.44 -11.94 -0.09
CA GLN A 26 -14.23 -11.40 1.24
C GLN A 26 -14.07 -9.88 1.15
N ILE A 27 -14.32 -9.19 2.26
CA ILE A 27 -14.00 -7.77 2.41
C ILE A 27 -12.67 -7.67 3.15
N TYR A 28 -11.69 -7.02 2.54
CA TYR A 28 -10.42 -6.64 3.17
C TYR A 28 -10.52 -5.20 3.66
N PHE A 29 -9.91 -4.94 4.81
CA PHE A 29 -9.96 -3.63 5.45
C PHE A 29 -8.80 -3.45 6.44
N THR A 30 -8.57 -2.20 6.80
CA THR A 30 -7.60 -1.81 7.82
C THR A 30 -8.30 -1.66 9.16
N ALA A 31 -7.79 -2.29 10.21
CA ALA A 31 -8.34 -2.15 11.54
C ALA A 31 -7.31 -2.47 12.63
N THR A 32 -7.59 -2.00 13.85
CA THR A 32 -6.87 -2.38 15.06
C THR A 32 -7.78 -3.17 15.99
N THR A 33 -7.17 -3.95 16.90
CA THR A 33 -7.90 -4.53 18.03
C THR A 33 -8.17 -3.50 19.13
N GLY A 34 -7.65 -2.28 19.04
CA GLY A 34 -7.77 -1.27 20.09
C GLY A 34 -6.98 -1.62 21.36
N THR A 35 -6.11 -2.64 21.29
CA THR A 35 -5.20 -3.06 22.36
C THR A 35 -3.80 -2.54 22.11
N THR A 36 -2.95 -2.56 23.13
CA THR A 36 -1.51 -2.27 22.99
C THR A 36 -0.75 -3.44 22.37
N LEU A 37 -1.39 -4.50 21.87
CA LEU A 37 -0.68 -5.67 21.34
C LEU A 37 -0.51 -5.62 19.82
N ASN A 38 -1.41 -4.93 19.11
CA ASN A 38 -1.37 -4.77 17.65
C ASN A 38 -1.87 -3.37 17.24
N GLY A 39 -1.14 -2.70 16.35
CA GLY A 39 -1.63 -1.48 15.69
C GLY A 39 -2.71 -1.76 14.65
N SER A 40 -2.88 -0.82 13.72
CA SER A 40 -3.81 -0.92 12.60
C SER A 40 -3.19 -1.75 11.48
N GLU A 41 -3.74 -2.94 11.27
CA GLU A 41 -3.19 -3.99 10.41
C GLU A 41 -4.18 -4.42 9.31
N LEU A 42 -3.82 -5.42 8.51
CA LEU A 42 -4.67 -5.97 7.45
C LEU A 42 -5.63 -7.02 8.01
N TRP A 43 -6.93 -6.79 7.82
CA TRP A 43 -8.02 -7.68 8.22
C TRP A 43 -8.88 -8.10 7.04
N LYS A 44 -9.61 -9.20 7.22
CA LYS A 44 -10.66 -9.62 6.28
C LYS A 44 -11.89 -10.14 6.99
N THR A 45 -13.03 -10.14 6.30
CA THR A 45 -14.29 -10.73 6.77
C THR A 45 -15.11 -11.32 5.61
N ASP A 46 -15.83 -12.41 5.89
CA ASP A 46 -16.88 -12.98 5.03
C ASP A 46 -18.30 -12.57 5.49
N GLY A 47 -18.41 -11.62 6.43
CA GLY A 47 -19.66 -11.19 7.04
C GLY A 47 -20.07 -12.02 8.28
N THR A 48 -19.31 -13.04 8.64
CA THR A 48 -19.50 -13.85 9.86
C THR A 48 -18.48 -13.47 10.94
N GLU A 49 -18.78 -13.84 12.18
CA GLU A 49 -17.88 -13.60 13.30
C GLU A 49 -16.59 -14.44 13.19
N LEU A 50 -16.73 -15.69 12.75
CA LEU A 50 -15.60 -16.62 12.58
C LEU A 50 -14.71 -16.25 11.39
N GLY A 51 -15.31 -15.70 10.32
CA GLY A 51 -14.56 -15.27 9.15
C GLY A 51 -13.93 -13.88 9.26
N THR A 52 -14.18 -13.13 10.35
CA THR A 52 -13.49 -11.87 10.63
C THR A 52 -12.15 -12.15 11.34
N VAL A 53 -11.05 -12.05 10.60
CA VAL A 53 -9.70 -12.39 11.09
C VAL A 53 -8.65 -11.41 10.59
N MET A 54 -7.57 -11.25 11.37
CA MET A 54 -6.37 -10.56 10.92
C MET A 54 -5.68 -11.43 9.87
N VAL A 55 -5.37 -10.85 8.72
CA VAL A 55 -4.68 -11.52 7.61
C VAL A 55 -3.18 -11.52 7.86
N LYS A 56 -2.66 -10.37 8.30
CA LYS A 56 -1.24 -10.15 8.53
C LYS A 56 -1.05 -9.04 9.55
N ASP A 57 -0.22 -9.31 10.55
CA ASP A 57 0.44 -8.30 11.37
C ASP A 57 1.65 -7.80 10.54
N ILE A 58 1.45 -6.70 9.82
CA ILE A 58 2.44 -6.15 8.88
C ILE A 58 3.53 -5.44 9.66
N ASN A 59 3.15 -4.72 10.73
CA ASN A 59 4.08 -4.08 11.63
C ASN A 59 3.98 -4.70 13.04
N PRO A 60 4.79 -5.73 13.34
CA PRO A 60 4.62 -6.52 14.54
C PRO A 60 4.66 -5.70 15.83
N GLY A 61 3.78 -6.08 16.76
CA GLY A 61 3.67 -5.43 18.06
C GLY A 61 2.79 -4.18 18.00
N THR A 62 3.14 -3.12 18.73
CA THR A 62 2.21 -2.01 18.98
C THR A 62 2.15 -0.99 17.84
N ALA A 63 3.02 -1.12 16.85
CA ALA A 63 3.12 -0.20 15.74
C ALA A 63 2.03 -0.47 14.70
N ASN A 64 1.70 0.54 13.89
CA ASN A 64 0.69 0.41 12.86
C ASN A 64 1.35 0.01 11.52
N GLY A 65 0.79 -0.98 10.84
CA GLY A 65 1.04 -1.26 9.43
C GLY A 65 0.31 -0.31 8.49
N ASN A 66 -0.80 0.30 8.92
CA ASN A 66 -1.63 1.23 8.15
C ASN A 66 -1.87 0.83 6.67
N PRO A 67 -2.39 -0.37 6.38
CA PRO A 67 -2.71 -0.74 5.00
C PRO A 67 -3.67 0.26 4.34
N GLN A 68 -3.40 0.62 3.09
CA GLN A 68 -4.19 1.58 2.31
C GLN A 68 -3.96 1.39 0.81
N ASN A 69 -4.63 2.18 -0.03
CA ASN A 69 -4.50 2.12 -1.49
C ASN A 69 -4.75 0.72 -2.10
N PHE A 70 -5.71 -0.02 -1.54
CA PHE A 70 -6.06 -1.35 -2.03
C PHE A 70 -6.42 -1.32 -3.52
N THR A 71 -5.69 -2.10 -4.32
CA THR A 71 -5.82 -2.14 -5.78
C THR A 71 -5.81 -3.58 -6.26
N ILE A 72 -6.94 -4.04 -6.80
CA ILE A 72 -7.02 -5.34 -7.46
C ILE A 72 -6.48 -5.18 -8.88
N ILE A 73 -5.37 -5.85 -9.19
CA ILE A 73 -4.77 -5.80 -10.52
C ILE A 73 -5.34 -6.91 -11.41
N ASN A 74 -5.61 -8.08 -10.86
CA ASN A 74 -6.21 -9.21 -11.57
C ASN A 74 -7.03 -10.07 -10.59
N PRO A 75 -7.79 -11.10 -11.05
CA PRO A 75 -8.67 -11.89 -10.18
C PRO A 75 -7.97 -12.58 -9.00
N THR A 76 -6.65 -12.76 -9.05
CA THR A 76 -5.86 -13.47 -8.05
C THR A 76 -4.90 -12.58 -7.28
N THR A 77 -4.83 -11.28 -7.58
CA THR A 77 -3.81 -10.40 -6.99
C THR A 77 -4.38 -9.05 -6.60
N MET A 78 -4.28 -8.75 -5.31
CA MET A 78 -4.52 -7.44 -4.73
C MET A 78 -3.20 -6.85 -4.24
N LEU A 79 -2.95 -5.59 -4.57
CA LEU A 79 -1.86 -4.78 -4.04
C LEU A 79 -2.39 -3.79 -3.02
N PHE A 80 -1.51 -3.35 -2.13
CA PHE A 80 -1.79 -2.28 -1.18
C PHE A 80 -0.47 -1.68 -0.71
N THR A 81 -0.57 -0.51 -0.09
CA THR A 81 0.57 0.12 0.57
C THR A 81 0.48 -0.08 2.08
N ALA A 82 1.59 -0.32 2.75
CA ALA A 82 1.64 -0.44 4.22
C ALA A 82 3.02 -0.04 4.75
N SER A 83 3.08 0.47 5.97
CA SER A 83 4.32 0.78 6.70
C SER A 83 4.81 -0.48 7.42
N GLY A 84 5.70 -1.24 6.79
CA GLY A 84 6.46 -2.30 7.46
C GLY A 84 7.68 -1.72 8.17
N ILE A 85 8.11 -2.32 9.29
CA ILE A 85 9.51 -2.19 9.71
C ILE A 85 10.26 -3.22 8.87
N ASP A 86 11.12 -2.79 7.95
CA ASP A 86 12.25 -3.64 7.58
C ASP A 86 13.18 -3.66 8.81
N PRO A 87 13.32 -4.79 9.53
CA PRO A 87 14.23 -4.87 10.69
C PRO A 87 15.71 -4.72 10.29
N SER A 88 16.03 -4.75 8.99
CA SER A 88 17.32 -4.39 8.42
C SER A 88 17.43 -2.89 8.10
N ASN A 89 16.29 -2.18 8.03
CA ASN A 89 16.21 -0.74 7.83
C ASN A 89 16.24 0.02 9.16
N LYS A 90 17.42 0.58 9.46
CA LYS A 90 17.70 1.32 10.69
C LYS A 90 17.24 2.79 10.65
N ASP A 91 16.47 3.22 9.65
CA ASP A 91 16.30 4.64 9.36
C ASP A 91 15.02 5.29 9.91
N ASN A 92 14.07 4.53 10.49
CA ASN A 92 12.80 5.08 10.99
C ASN A 92 12.05 5.91 9.93
N ASP A 93 12.17 5.62 8.63
CA ASP A 93 11.69 6.51 7.57
C ASP A 93 10.15 6.55 7.40
N GLY A 94 9.42 5.60 8.00
CA GLY A 94 7.95 5.61 8.04
C GLY A 94 7.28 5.55 6.67
N GLY A 95 8.02 5.11 5.65
CA GLY A 95 7.57 5.02 4.27
C GLY A 95 6.52 3.94 4.04
N ASN A 96 5.60 4.19 3.10
CA ASN A 96 4.60 3.21 2.66
C ASN A 96 5.20 2.34 1.56
N GLU A 97 5.36 1.04 1.83
CA GLU A 97 5.91 0.07 0.88
C GLU A 97 4.83 -0.63 0.04
N LEU A 98 5.21 -1.29 -1.06
CA LEU A 98 4.28 -2.12 -1.84
C LEU A 98 4.13 -3.50 -1.23
N TRP A 99 2.90 -3.91 -0.95
CA TRP A 99 2.55 -5.24 -0.50
C TRP A 99 1.57 -5.91 -1.47
N THR A 100 1.59 -7.24 -1.49
CA THR A 100 0.70 -8.05 -2.32
C THR A 100 0.01 -9.14 -1.51
N THR A 101 -1.17 -9.54 -1.95
CA THR A 101 -1.85 -10.74 -1.48
C THR A 101 -2.65 -11.44 -2.59
N ASP A 102 -2.67 -12.77 -2.52
CA ASP A 102 -3.57 -13.63 -3.31
C ASP A 102 -4.81 -14.07 -2.51
N GLY A 103 -4.97 -13.54 -1.29
CA GLY A 103 -6.02 -13.89 -0.33
C GLY A 103 -5.64 -14.97 0.67
N THR A 104 -4.53 -15.67 0.43
CA THR A 104 -3.91 -16.67 1.31
C THR A 104 -2.54 -16.19 1.80
N ASN A 105 -1.69 -15.74 0.89
CA ASN A 105 -0.35 -15.24 1.14
C ASN A 105 -0.35 -13.72 1.19
N VAL A 106 0.47 -13.15 2.08
CA VAL A 106 0.75 -11.70 2.14
C VAL A 106 2.26 -11.51 2.19
N SER A 107 2.80 -10.73 1.26
CA SER A 107 4.23 -10.44 1.20
C SER A 107 4.49 -9.02 0.73
N ASN A 108 5.59 -8.43 1.21
CA ASN A 108 6.15 -7.23 0.63
C ASN A 108 6.64 -7.54 -0.81
N VAL A 109 6.35 -6.64 -1.76
CA VAL A 109 6.72 -6.79 -3.18
C VAL A 109 8.13 -6.31 -3.42
N VAL A 110 8.48 -5.13 -2.91
CA VAL A 110 9.83 -4.60 -2.93
C VAL A 110 10.11 -3.83 -1.65
N ASP A 111 11.08 -4.35 -0.90
CA ASP A 111 11.73 -3.68 0.21
C ASP A 111 12.88 -2.85 -0.38
N TYR A 112 12.68 -1.53 -0.47
CA TYR A 112 13.75 -0.62 -0.89
C TYR A 112 14.50 -0.17 0.34
N THR A 113 15.81 -0.46 0.35
CA THR A 113 16.75 -0.10 1.41
C THR A 113 17.23 1.36 1.33
N GLY A 114 16.53 2.21 0.58
CA GLY A 114 16.85 3.64 0.44
C GLY A 114 16.18 4.45 1.54
N THR A 115 16.68 5.66 1.82
CA THR A 115 16.23 6.48 2.97
C THR A 115 14.89 7.20 2.75
N LEU A 116 14.30 7.06 1.56
CA LEU A 116 12.97 7.57 1.23
C LEU A 116 12.25 6.55 0.33
N ASN A 117 11.45 5.66 0.91
CA ASN A 117 10.61 4.75 0.13
C ASN A 117 9.11 4.97 0.41
N THR A 118 8.42 5.74 -0.44
CA THR A 118 6.97 5.88 -0.29
C THR A 118 6.22 5.76 -1.60
N ILE A 119 5.19 4.93 -1.60
CA ILE A 119 4.24 4.80 -2.69
C ILE A 119 3.09 5.75 -2.44
N VAL A 120 2.88 6.64 -3.41
CA VAL A 120 1.93 7.74 -3.28
C VAL A 120 0.55 7.35 -3.81
N TRP A 121 0.52 6.61 -4.92
CA TRP A 121 -0.70 6.08 -5.50
C TRP A 121 -0.38 4.84 -6.33
N ILE A 122 -1.40 3.99 -6.49
CA ILE A 122 -1.37 2.78 -7.30
C ILE A 122 -2.65 2.77 -8.13
N GLU A 123 -2.55 2.43 -9.41
CA GLU A 123 -3.69 2.32 -10.32
C GLU A 123 -3.58 1.04 -11.15
N ASN A 124 -4.69 0.34 -11.38
CA ASN A 124 -4.72 -0.83 -12.25
C ASN A 124 -4.91 -0.41 -13.71
N LEU A 125 -3.95 -0.76 -14.56
CA LEU A 125 -4.05 -0.64 -16.01
C LEU A 125 -4.01 -2.03 -16.65
N ASN A 126 -5.20 -2.60 -16.90
CA ASN A 126 -5.40 -3.86 -17.62
C ASN A 126 -4.60 -5.06 -17.07
N GLY A 127 -4.52 -5.24 -15.76
CA GLY A 127 -3.77 -6.36 -15.18
C GLY A 127 -2.43 -5.97 -14.57
N THR A 128 -1.96 -4.75 -14.83
CA THR A 128 -0.67 -4.25 -14.38
C THR A 128 -0.88 -3.01 -13.50
N ALA A 129 -0.28 -2.99 -12.32
CA ALA A 129 -0.25 -1.79 -11.52
C ALA A 129 0.70 -0.76 -12.16
N VAL A 130 0.25 0.48 -12.24
CA VAL A 130 1.08 1.66 -12.44
C VAL A 130 1.09 2.43 -11.13
N LEU A 131 2.26 2.81 -10.66
CA LEU A 131 2.42 3.47 -9.35
C LEU A 131 3.47 4.57 -9.41
N ALA A 132 3.31 5.58 -8.56
CA ALA A 132 4.35 6.58 -8.29
C ALA A 132 5.04 6.27 -6.97
N GLN A 133 6.34 6.02 -7.04
CA GLN A 133 7.17 5.69 -5.90
C GLN A 133 8.27 6.72 -5.75
N THR A 134 8.40 7.27 -4.54
CA THR A 134 9.55 8.09 -4.15
C THR A 134 10.67 7.16 -3.73
N VAL A 135 11.84 7.35 -4.33
CA VAL A 135 13.13 6.74 -3.97
C VAL A 135 14.15 7.87 -3.72
N ASP A 136 15.37 7.54 -3.30
CA ASP A 136 16.43 8.53 -2.98
C ASP A 136 16.68 9.58 -4.08
N GLN A 137 16.42 9.23 -5.35
CA GLN A 137 16.62 10.11 -6.51
C GLN A 137 15.38 10.95 -6.88
N GLY A 138 14.26 10.78 -6.17
CA GLY A 138 12.99 11.46 -6.43
C GLY A 138 11.86 10.48 -6.71
N ARG A 139 10.68 11.04 -7.03
CA ARG A 139 9.49 10.25 -7.35
C ARG A 139 9.46 9.85 -8.81
N GLU A 140 9.36 8.56 -9.07
CA GLU A 140 9.35 7.98 -10.41
C GLU A 140 8.14 7.06 -10.61
N LEU A 141 7.85 6.76 -11.88
CA LEU A 141 6.77 5.84 -12.24
C LEU A 141 7.27 4.41 -12.39
N TYR A 142 6.52 3.47 -11.83
CA TYR A 142 6.81 2.05 -11.89
C TYR A 142 5.60 1.27 -12.42
N THR A 143 5.89 0.12 -13.04
CA THR A 143 4.91 -0.95 -13.23
C THR A 143 5.16 -2.05 -12.21
N SER A 144 4.11 -2.79 -11.87
CA SER A 144 4.20 -4.02 -11.07
C SER A 144 3.10 -5.02 -11.44
N ASP A 145 3.43 -6.31 -11.44
CA ASP A 145 2.47 -7.42 -11.44
C ASP A 145 2.23 -7.98 -10.03
N GLY A 146 2.76 -7.32 -8.99
CA GLY A 146 2.77 -7.80 -7.61
C GLY A 146 3.99 -8.63 -7.22
N THR A 147 4.97 -8.79 -8.11
CA THR A 147 6.24 -9.48 -7.80
C THR A 147 7.43 -8.53 -7.82
N LYS A 148 8.45 -8.83 -7.01
CA LYS A 148 9.73 -8.08 -7.03
C LYS A 148 10.35 -8.05 -8.43
N ALA A 149 10.35 -9.20 -9.11
CA ALA A 149 11.02 -9.37 -10.40
C ALA A 149 10.42 -8.51 -11.52
N ASN A 150 9.14 -8.16 -11.43
CA ASN A 150 8.43 -7.36 -12.43
C ASN A 150 7.95 -6.01 -11.88
N THR A 151 8.51 -5.56 -10.76
CA THR A 151 8.36 -4.18 -10.30
C THR A 151 9.51 -3.33 -10.84
N LYS A 152 9.23 -2.50 -11.85
CA LYS A 152 10.26 -1.80 -12.64
C LYS A 152 9.86 -0.39 -12.98
N ILE A 153 10.84 0.51 -13.02
CA ILE A 153 10.65 1.89 -13.46
C ILE A 153 10.20 1.89 -14.94
N ILE A 154 9.11 2.61 -15.23
CA ILE A 154 8.60 2.81 -16.60
C ILE A 154 9.47 3.84 -17.30
N LYS A 155 9.74 4.95 -16.60
CA LYS A 155 10.47 6.09 -17.11
C LYS A 155 11.10 6.82 -15.93
N ASN A 156 12.41 7.09 -16.04
CA ASN A 156 13.08 8.05 -15.19
C ASN A 156 12.82 9.44 -15.77
N ILE A 157 11.97 10.22 -15.12
CA ILE A 157 11.51 11.52 -15.60
C ILE A 157 12.51 12.61 -15.23
N ASN A 158 13.21 12.51 -14.09
CA ASN A 158 14.25 13.46 -13.69
C ASN A 158 15.44 12.75 -12.99
N PRO A 159 16.56 12.50 -13.70
CA PRO A 159 17.69 11.76 -13.17
C PRO A 159 18.64 12.57 -12.26
N LEU A 160 18.39 13.88 -12.03
CA LEU A 160 19.38 14.78 -11.44
C LEU A 160 19.01 15.32 -10.04
N THR A 161 17.75 15.69 -9.76
CA THR A 161 17.30 16.10 -8.41
C THR A 161 15.78 16.02 -8.19
N ALA A 162 15.37 15.37 -7.09
CA ALA A 162 14.13 15.52 -6.32
C ALA A 162 12.87 16.03 -7.06
N SER A 163 12.39 15.28 -8.06
CA SER A 163 10.97 15.03 -8.40
C SER A 163 10.84 14.76 -9.90
N GLY A 164 10.52 13.51 -10.27
CA GLY A 164 10.06 13.12 -11.61
C GLY A 164 8.54 13.20 -11.74
N VAL A 165 7.78 12.72 -10.76
CA VAL A 165 6.33 12.95 -10.58
C VAL A 165 6.14 13.97 -9.45
N SER A 166 5.63 15.16 -9.76
CA SER A 166 5.52 16.27 -8.81
C SER A 166 4.18 16.30 -8.05
N GLY A 167 3.14 15.63 -8.56
CA GLY A 167 1.81 15.56 -7.94
C GLY A 167 1.60 14.31 -7.09
N THR A 168 0.70 14.40 -6.10
CA THR A 168 0.14 13.24 -5.37
C THR A 168 -1.13 12.69 -6.02
N SER A 169 -1.53 13.26 -7.16
CA SER A 169 -2.78 12.92 -7.85
C SER A 169 -2.50 12.58 -9.32
N TYR A 170 -3.39 11.77 -9.88
CA TYR A 170 -3.41 11.39 -11.28
C TYR A 170 -4.87 11.39 -11.77
N ILE A 171 -5.05 11.40 -13.09
CA ILE A 171 -6.35 11.22 -13.74
C ILE A 171 -6.25 10.01 -14.65
N LYS A 172 -7.18 9.07 -14.53
CA LYS A 172 -7.30 7.94 -15.45
C LYS A 172 -8.43 8.21 -16.45
N ASN A 173 -8.15 8.05 -17.74
CA ASN A 173 -9.16 8.03 -18.79
C ASN A 173 -8.94 6.78 -19.66
N GLY A 174 -9.78 5.76 -19.45
CA GLY A 174 -9.62 4.45 -20.08
C GLY A 174 -8.27 3.84 -19.77
N ASN A 175 -7.46 3.63 -20.81
CA ASN A 175 -6.13 3.03 -20.73
C ASN A 175 -4.99 4.06 -20.61
N THR A 176 -5.31 5.30 -20.27
CA THR A 176 -4.32 6.38 -20.15
C THR A 176 -4.37 6.98 -18.76
N ILE A 177 -3.18 7.17 -18.17
CA ILE A 177 -2.98 7.87 -16.90
C ILE A 177 -2.28 9.19 -17.20
N TYR A 178 -2.87 10.28 -16.73
CA TYR A 178 -2.33 11.64 -16.76
C TYR A 178 -1.87 11.99 -15.36
N PHE A 179 -0.69 12.60 -15.24
CA PHE A 179 -0.07 12.93 -13.96
C PHE A 179 0.85 14.12 -14.16
N GLN A 180 1.04 14.89 -13.10
CA GLN A 180 2.00 15.99 -13.14
C GLN A 180 3.42 15.43 -13.04
N GLY A 181 4.22 15.62 -14.08
CA GLY A 181 5.63 15.29 -14.12
C GLY A 181 6.51 16.53 -14.06
N ASN A 182 7.70 16.46 -13.48
CA ASN A 182 8.72 17.48 -13.56
C ASN A 182 9.99 16.85 -14.13
N ASP A 183 10.41 17.28 -15.32
CA ASP A 183 11.59 16.72 -16.00
C ASP A 183 12.91 17.38 -15.57
N GLY A 184 12.87 18.30 -14.61
CA GLY A 184 14.02 19.05 -14.13
C GLY A 184 14.50 20.15 -15.07
N THR A 185 13.89 20.32 -16.25
CA THR A 185 14.30 21.29 -17.27
C THR A 185 13.22 22.33 -17.61
N THR A 186 11.94 21.95 -17.57
CA THR A 186 10.81 22.83 -17.93
C THR A 186 9.78 23.02 -16.80
N GLY A 187 9.99 22.39 -15.65
CA GLY A 187 9.06 22.45 -14.51
C GLY A 187 7.93 21.41 -14.61
N ALA A 188 6.85 21.62 -13.84
CA ALA A 188 5.73 20.67 -13.82
C ALA A 188 4.88 20.75 -15.11
N SER A 189 4.69 19.62 -15.79
CA SER A 189 3.86 19.44 -16.99
C SER A 189 2.77 18.38 -16.74
N LEU A 190 1.59 18.55 -17.35
CA LEU A 190 0.41 17.67 -17.25
C LEU A 190 0.43 16.51 -18.25
#